data_AF-A0A2W4XF24-F1
#
_entry.id   AF-A0A2W4XF24-F1
#
_cell.length_a   1.000
_cell.length_b   1.000
_cell.length_c   1.000
_cell.angle_alpha   90.00
_cell.angle_beta   90.00
_cell.angle_gamma   90.00
#
_symmetry.space_group_name_H-M   'P 1'
#
loop_
_entity.id
_entity.type
_entity.pdbx_description
1 polymer ?
#
loop_
_entity_poly.entity_id
_entity_poly.type
_entity_poly.pdbx_seq_one_letter_code
_entity_poly.pdbx_strand_id
1 'polypeptide(L)' 'MAIEQRLRELDARHRDLDLIIEHEAKRPAVDPARLTAMKRQKLKLKEQIEVIRQSLSH' A
#
# COMPACT_ATOMS: atom_id res chain seq x y z
N MET A 1 7.72 -13.16 -15.54
CA MET A 1 6.41 -13.87 -15.64
C MET A 1 5.29 -13.01 -15.03
N ALA A 2 4.01 -13.25 -15.33
CA ALA A 2 2.88 -12.36 -14.99
C ALA A 2 2.78 -11.94 -13.50
N ILE A 3 3.29 -12.77 -12.58
CA ILE A 3 3.28 -12.48 -11.14
C ILE A 3 4.22 -11.33 -10.77
N GLU A 4 5.39 -11.23 -11.40
CA GLU A 4 6.33 -10.13 -11.17
C GLU A 4 5.78 -8.79 -11.65
N GLN A 5 5.01 -8.78 -12.74
CA GLN A 5 4.31 -7.56 -13.18
C GLN A 5 3.28 -7.13 -12.14
N ARG A 6 2.50 -8.08 -11.61
CA ARG A 6 1.50 -7.81 -10.59
C ARG A 6 2.12 -7.33 -9.27
N LEU A 7 3.29 -7.85 -8.91
CA LEU A 7 4.07 -7.38 -7.76
C LEU A 7 4.53 -5.93 -7.95
N ARG A 8 5.08 -5.59 -9.12
CA ARG A 8 5.49 -4.21 -9.43
C ARG A 8 4.33 -3.23 -9.41
N GLU A 9 3.17 -3.65 -9.91
CA GLU A 9 1.97 -2.81 -9.93
C GLU A 9 1.41 -2.59 -8.51
N LEU A 10 1.44 -3.62 -7.66
CA LEU A 10 1.08 -3.50 -6.25
C LEU A 10 2.08 -2.65 -5.46
N ASP A 11 3.37 -2.76 -5.75
CA ASP A 11 4.42 -1.94 -5.14
C ASP A 11 4.25 -0.46 -5.52
N ALA A 12 3.96 -0.18 -6.79
CA ALA A 12 3.64 1.16 -7.26
C ALA A 12 2.40 1.74 -6.56
N ARG A 13 1.33 0.95 -6.44
CA ARG A 13 0.11 1.36 -5.69
C ARG A 13 0.40 1.58 -4.21
N HIS A 14 1.21 0.74 -3.58
CA HIS A 14 1.60 0.90 -2.18
C HIS A 14 2.36 2.21 -1.99
N ARG A 15 3.30 2.52 -2.88
CA ARG A 15 4.10 3.74 -2.84
C ARG A 15 3.26 4.99 -3.04
N ASP A 16 2.31 4.96 -3.96
CA ASP A 16 1.36 6.05 -4.19
C ASP A 16 0.48 6.29 -2.94
N LEU A 17 -0.03 5.21 -2.34
CA LEU A 17 -0.83 5.29 -1.12
C LEU A 17 -0.03 5.81 0.08
N ASP A 18 1.26 5.48 0.18
CA ASP A 18 2.18 6.05 1.18
C ASP A 18 2.37 7.55 0.99
N LEU A 19 2.59 8.00 -0.24
CA LEU A 19 2.74 9.42 -0.57
C LEU A 19 1.48 10.20 -0.25
N ILE A 20 0.30 9.65 -0.56
CA ILE A 20 -0.99 10.24 -0.22
C ILE A 20 -1.12 10.34 1.30
N ILE A 21 -0.83 9.27 2.05
CA ILE A 21 -0.85 9.29 3.51
C ILE A 21 0.09 10.35 4.08
N GLU A 22 1.33 10.43 3.60
CA GLU A 22 2.29 11.43 4.07
C GLU A 22 1.84 12.86 3.77
N HIS A 23 1.31 13.09 2.57
CA HIS A 23 0.82 14.40 2.17
C HIS A 23 -0.42 14.80 2.99
N GLU A 24 -1.33 13.86 3.25
CA GLU A 24 -2.50 14.09 4.08
C GLU A 24 -2.11 14.27 5.56
N ALA A 25 -1.15 13.49 6.08
CA ALA A 25 -0.63 13.63 7.44
C ALA A 25 0.11 14.96 7.68
N LYS A 26 0.72 15.54 6.65
CA LYS A 26 1.34 16.88 6.71
C LYS A 26 0.31 18.01 6.71
N ARG A 27 -0.96 17.75 6.37
CA ARG A 27 -2.01 18.77 6.41
C ARG A 27 -2.50 18.96 7.85
N PRO A 28 -2.60 20.22 8.34
CA PRO A 28 -3.08 20.51 9.68
C PRO A 28 -4.58 20.18 9.90
N ALA A 29 -5.34 19.97 8.83
CA ALA A 29 -6.76 19.60 8.85
C ALA A 29 -6.97 18.13 8.40
N VAL A 30 -6.03 17.25 8.71
CA VAL A 30 -6.16 15.83 8.36
C VAL A 30 -7.30 15.19 9.14
N ASP A 31 -8.18 14.50 8.42
CA ASP A 31 -9.25 13.73 9.05
C ASP A 31 -8.67 12.42 9.62
N PRO A 32 -8.75 12.20 10.95
CA PRO A 32 -8.15 11.02 11.57
C PRO A 32 -8.83 9.71 11.13
N ALA A 33 -10.09 9.74 10.71
CA ALA A 33 -10.78 8.56 10.18
C ALA A 33 -10.27 8.21 8.78
N ARG A 34 -10.02 9.21 7.92
CA ARG A 34 -9.32 8.99 6.63
C ARG A 34 -7.92 8.43 6.84
N LEU A 35 -7.12 9.02 7.72
CA LEU A 35 -5.77 8.54 8.00
C LEU A 35 -5.78 7.08 8.48
N THR A 36 -6.75 6.71 9.32
CA THR A 36 -6.93 5.34 9.81
C THR A 36 -7.35 4.40 8.69
N ALA A 37 -8.26 4.81 7.81
CA ALA A 37 -8.68 4.03 6.65
C ALA A 37 -7.51 3.80 5.67
N MET A 38 -6.71 4.83 5.39
CA MET A 38 -5.54 4.72 4.53
C MET A 38 -4.46 3.82 5.15
N LYS A 39 -4.18 3.92 6.45
CA LYS A 39 -3.27 3.00 7.15
C LYS A 39 -3.74 1.54 7.05
N ARG A 40 -5.06 1.29 7.15
CA ARG A 40 -5.63 -0.05 6.92
C ARG A 40 -5.46 -0.51 5.48
N GLN A 41 -5.65 0.38 4.50
CA GLN A 41 -5.39 0.05 3.09
C GLN A 41 -3.92 -0.27 2.83
N LYS A 42 -3.00 0.50 3.41
CA LYS A 42 -1.56 0.23 3.37
C LYS A 42 -1.24 -1.15 3.95
N LEU A 43 -1.83 -1.52 5.09
CA LEU A 43 -1.66 -2.85 5.68
C LEU A 43 -2.15 -3.97 4.74
N LYS A 44 -3.34 -3.81 4.15
CA LYS A 44 -3.89 -4.77 3.18
C LYS A 44 -3.04 -4.91 1.92
N LEU A 45 -2.44 -3.82 1.44
CA LEU A 45 -1.52 -3.85 0.30
C LEU A 45 -0.25 -4.61 0.66
N LYS A 46 0.29 -4.38 1.87
CA LYS A 46 1.45 -5.10 2.39
C LYS A 46 1.17 -6.62 2.48
N GLU A 47 0.02 -7.02 3.01
CA GLU A 47 -0.37 -8.44 3.06
C GLU A 47 -0.48 -9.06 1.66
N GLN A 48 -1.08 -8.36 0.70
CA GLN A 48 -1.16 -8.85 -0.69
C GLN A 48 0.22 -9.02 -1.33
N ILE A 49 1.14 -8.09 -1.08
CA ILE A 49 2.53 -8.18 -1.52
C ILE A 49 3.21 -9.40 -0.90
N GLU A 50 2.99 -9.64 0.40
CA GLU A 50 3.58 -10.76 1.14
C GLU A 50 3.06 -12.11 0.64
N VAL A 51 1.76 -12.25 0.38
CA VAL A 51 1.14 -13.44 -0.23
C VAL A 51 1.74 -13.74 -1.60
N ILE A 52 1.91 -12.72 -2.43
CA ILE A 52 2.52 -12.87 -3.76
C ILE A 52 4.00 -13.24 -3.64
N ARG A 53 4.73 -12.62 -2.72
CA ARG A 53 6.14 -12.95 -2.43
C ARG A 53 6.30 -14.41 -1.99
N GLN A 54 5.46 -14.87 -1.06
CA GLN A 54 5.45 -16.26 -0.62
C GLN A 54 5.17 -17.21 -1.77
N SER A 55 4.21 -16.86 -2.62
CA SER A 55 3.87 -17.64 -3.83
C SER A 55 4.99 -17.67 -4.87
N LEU A 56 5.88 -16.67 -4.88
CA LEU A 56 7.04 -16.60 -5.80
C LEU A 56 8.26 -17.36 -5.25
N SER A 57 8.30 -17.63 -3.94
CA SER A 57 9.37 -18.36 -3.26
C SER A 57 9.16 -19.88 -3.19
N HIS A 58 8.02 -20.38 -3.67
CA HIS A 58 7.68 -21.79 -3.78
C HIS A 58 7.71 -22.23 -5.25
#